data_AF-A0A661KAN6-F1
#
_entry.id   AF-A0A661KAN6-F1
#
_cell.length_a   1.000
_cell.length_b   1.000
_cell.length_c   1.000
_cell.angle_alpha   90.00
_cell.angle_beta   90.00
_cell.angle_gamma   90.00
#
_symmetry.space_group_name_H-M   'P 1'
#
loop_
_entity.id
_entity.type
_entity.pdbx_description
1 polymer ?
#
loop_
_entity_poly.entity_id
_entity_poly.type
_entity_poly.pdbx_seq_one_letter_code
_entity_poly.pdbx_strand_id
1 'polypeptide(L)'
;MKKEKRKKTRKSILAITVYCILFIVIIIVAIIFSTKPSTKPPSQEYFKVENAAALADPNPNDPQNQKIKIKFLSFELTPIKGDAHEVHIDPGGALPTDEWPHYPLIKANETEHVEITLKNPVIAYKEGEYWTLEIRVWCEESSWDLEEQRIKVYIKNWYPYS
;
A
#
# COMPACT_ATOMS: atom_id res chain seq x y z
N MET A 1 63.76 -22.40 -14.78
CA MET A 1 62.43 -22.81 -14.24
C MET A 1 61.58 -21.70 -13.58
N LYS A 2 61.91 -20.40 -13.60
CA LYS A 2 61.09 -19.35 -12.94
C LYS A 2 60.02 -18.65 -13.81
N LYS A 3 60.04 -18.81 -15.14
CA LYS A 3 59.14 -18.07 -16.06
C LYS A 3 57.72 -18.65 -16.16
N GLU A 4 57.53 -19.96 -15.97
CA GLU A 4 56.21 -20.60 -16.10
C GLU A 4 55.29 -20.35 -14.89
N LYS A 5 55.83 -20.34 -13.66
CA LYS A 5 55.04 -20.05 -12.45
C LYS A 5 54.40 -18.66 -12.52
N ARG A 6 55.13 -17.62 -13.00
CA ARG A 6 54.59 -16.25 -13.15
C ARG A 6 53.46 -16.13 -14.18
N LYS A 7 53.48 -16.92 -15.25
CA LYS A 7 52.41 -16.95 -16.28
C LYS A 7 51.12 -17.57 -15.73
N LYS A 8 51.24 -18.62 -14.90
CA LYS A 8 50.10 -19.30 -14.27
C LYS A 8 49.40 -18.39 -13.24
N THR A 9 50.17 -17.69 -12.40
CA THR A 9 49.61 -16.72 -11.43
C THR A 9 48.94 -15.52 -12.10
N ARG A 10 49.50 -14.99 -13.20
CA ARG A 10 48.86 -13.91 -13.97
C ARG A 10 47.54 -14.33 -14.61
N LYS A 11 47.43 -15.56 -15.13
CA LYS A 11 46.16 -16.10 -15.67
C LYS A 11 45.10 -16.30 -14.57
N SER A 12 45.49 -16.78 -13.39
CA SER A 12 44.57 -16.90 -12.25
C SER A 12 44.12 -15.54 -11.71
N ILE A 13 45.02 -14.55 -11.64
CA ILE A 13 44.65 -13.18 -11.24
C ILE A 13 43.70 -12.57 -12.26
N LEU A 14 43.97 -12.73 -13.56
CA LEU A 14 43.08 -12.25 -14.63
C LEU A 14 41.68 -12.88 -14.55
N ALA A 15 41.60 -14.18 -14.27
CA ALA A 15 40.33 -14.87 -14.09
C ALA A 15 39.55 -14.33 -12.88
N ILE A 16 40.22 -14.13 -11.74
CA ILE A 16 39.59 -13.55 -10.53
C ILE A 16 39.09 -12.13 -10.81
N THR A 17 39.88 -11.30 -11.52
CA THR A 17 39.45 -9.94 -11.88
C THR A 17 38.21 -9.94 -12.78
N VAL A 18 38.14 -10.86 -13.76
CA VAL A 18 36.95 -11.00 -14.62
C VAL A 18 35.72 -11.42 -13.80
N TYR A 19 35.86 -12.37 -12.87
CA TYR A 19 34.76 -12.76 -11.98
C TYR A 19 34.29 -11.60 -11.09
N CYS A 20 35.21 -10.81 -10.51
CA CYS A 20 34.86 -9.64 -9.71
C CYS A 20 34.09 -8.60 -10.53
N ILE A 21 34.51 -8.32 -11.77
CA ILE A 21 33.80 -7.39 -12.67
C ILE A 21 32.39 -7.90 -12.95
N LEU A 22 32.24 -9.19 -13.26
CA LEU A 22 30.95 -9.81 -13.55
C LEU A 22 30.00 -9.73 -12.34
N PHE A 23 30.52 -9.94 -11.14
CA PHE A 23 29.77 -9.83 -9.89
C PHE A 23 29.33 -8.38 -9.62
N ILE A 24 30.20 -7.39 -9.86
CA ILE A 24 29.86 -5.97 -9.73
C ILE A 24 28.76 -5.59 -10.73
N VAL A 25 28.82 -6.06 -11.98
CA VAL A 25 27.78 -5.81 -12.98
C VAL A 25 26.44 -6.39 -12.54
N ILE A 26 26.42 -7.62 -12.01
CA ILE A 26 25.18 -8.23 -11.48
C ILE A 26 24.61 -7.41 -10.32
N ILE A 27 25.45 -6.94 -9.39
CA ILE A 27 25.00 -6.09 -8.27
C ILE A 27 24.42 -4.76 -8.80
N ILE A 28 25.09 -4.11 -9.74
CA ILE A 28 24.60 -2.85 -10.33
C ILE A 28 23.26 -3.07 -11.05
N VAL A 29 23.13 -4.14 -11.83
CA VAL A 29 21.86 -4.48 -12.51
C VAL A 29 20.77 -4.77 -11.48
N ALA A 30 21.06 -5.54 -10.43
CA ALA A 30 20.11 -5.82 -9.37
C ALA A 30 19.64 -4.53 -8.68
N ILE A 31 20.56 -3.62 -8.34
CA ILE A 31 20.21 -2.32 -7.75
C ILE A 31 19.33 -1.52 -8.70
N ILE A 32 19.70 -1.39 -9.97
CA ILE A 32 18.93 -0.62 -10.97
C ILE A 32 17.51 -1.19 -11.13
N PHE A 33 17.36 -2.52 -11.15
CA PHE A 33 16.04 -3.14 -11.24
C PHE A 33 15.24 -3.04 -9.93
N SER A 34 15.90 -3.05 -8.77
CA SER A 34 15.26 -2.86 -7.47
C SER A 34 14.89 -1.41 -7.18
N THR A 35 15.57 -0.42 -7.78
CA THR A 35 15.34 1.01 -7.54
C THR A 35 14.53 1.69 -8.64
N LYS A 36 13.96 0.96 -9.59
CA LYS A 36 13.01 1.59 -10.53
C LYS A 36 11.79 2.03 -9.71
N PRO A 37 11.53 3.34 -9.55
CA PRO A 37 10.28 3.78 -8.97
C PRO A 37 9.16 3.14 -9.80
N SER A 38 8.16 2.61 -9.11
CA SER A 38 6.93 2.18 -9.76
C SER A 38 6.47 3.33 -10.66
N THR A 39 6.45 3.13 -11.98
CA THR A 39 5.90 4.15 -12.89
C THR A 39 4.40 4.33 -12.69
N LYS A 40 3.78 3.42 -11.91
CA LYS A 40 2.38 3.46 -11.57
C LYS A 40 2.17 4.48 -10.45
N PRO A 41 1.16 5.35 -10.58
CA PRO A 41 0.90 6.40 -9.59
C PRO A 41 0.55 5.80 -8.21
N PRO A 42 0.85 6.53 -7.12
CA PRO A 42 0.34 6.21 -5.80
C PRO A 42 -1.19 6.13 -5.78
N SER A 43 -1.75 5.33 -4.88
CA SER A 43 -3.19 5.12 -4.79
C SER A 43 -3.95 6.39 -4.43
N GLN A 44 -3.34 7.29 -3.64
CA GLN A 44 -3.89 8.62 -3.31
C GLN A 44 -4.05 9.52 -4.54
N GLU A 45 -3.27 9.31 -5.59
CA GLU A 45 -3.40 10.05 -6.84
C GLU A 45 -4.32 9.36 -7.84
N TYR A 46 -4.56 8.05 -7.68
CA TYR A 46 -5.35 7.26 -8.60
C TYR A 46 -6.83 7.18 -8.20
N PHE A 47 -7.10 7.14 -6.89
CA PHE A 47 -8.43 7.02 -6.33
C PHE A 47 -8.81 8.27 -5.54
N LYS A 48 -10.09 8.62 -5.63
CA LYS A 48 -10.75 9.60 -4.79
C LYS A 48 -11.63 8.87 -3.79
N VAL A 49 -11.52 9.24 -2.51
CA VAL A 49 -12.38 8.73 -1.43
C VAL A 49 -13.25 9.85 -0.91
N GLU A 50 -14.57 9.63 -0.89
CA GLU A 50 -15.57 10.60 -0.46
C GLU A 50 -16.65 9.97 0.42
N ASN A 51 -17.49 10.83 1.01
CA ASN A 51 -18.71 10.44 1.72
C ASN A 51 -18.52 9.35 2.78
N ALA A 52 -17.37 9.37 3.47
CA ALA A 52 -17.04 8.37 4.47
C ALA A 52 -17.85 8.54 5.76
N ALA A 53 -18.42 7.43 6.23
CA ALA A 53 -19.15 7.29 7.48
C ALA A 53 -18.72 6.02 8.23
N ALA A 54 -18.92 6.02 9.54
CA ALA A 54 -18.53 4.88 10.37
C ALA A 54 -19.57 4.55 11.45
N LEU A 55 -19.67 3.27 11.81
CA LEU A 55 -20.22 2.84 13.09
C LEU A 55 -19.05 2.50 14.02
N ALA A 56 -19.01 3.13 15.18
CA ALA A 56 -17.88 3.05 16.09
C ALA A 56 -18.30 3.07 17.55
N ASP A 57 -17.46 2.51 18.41
CA ASP A 57 -17.56 2.72 19.85
C ASP A 57 -16.69 3.91 20.26
N PRO A 58 -17.15 4.76 21.19
CA PRO A 58 -16.27 5.73 21.83
C PRO A 58 -15.16 4.99 22.59
N ASN A 59 -13.99 5.61 22.69
CA ASN A 59 -12.96 5.07 23.55
C ASN A 59 -13.29 5.40 25.02
N PRO A 60 -13.46 4.40 25.90
CA PRO A 60 -13.92 4.63 27.28
C PRO A 60 -12.97 5.52 28.11
N ASN A 61 -11.70 5.60 27.71
CA ASN A 61 -10.69 6.44 28.38
C ASN A 61 -10.53 7.83 27.72
N ASP A 62 -11.41 8.18 26.78
CA ASP A 62 -11.35 9.41 26.00
C ASP A 62 -12.72 10.09 25.95
N PRO A 63 -13.09 10.83 27.01
CA PRO A 63 -14.38 11.50 27.09
C PRO A 63 -14.57 12.60 26.03
N GLN A 64 -13.50 13.03 25.35
CA GLN A 64 -13.56 13.99 24.24
C GLN A 64 -13.69 13.32 22.86
N ASN A 65 -13.69 11.99 22.80
CA ASN A 65 -13.74 11.20 21.57
C ASN A 65 -12.67 11.62 20.55
N GLN A 66 -11.44 11.91 21.01
CA GLN A 66 -10.27 12.10 20.14
C GLN A 66 -9.91 10.79 19.40
N LYS A 67 -10.36 9.65 19.91
CA LYS A 67 -10.22 8.32 19.32
C LYS A 67 -11.55 7.58 19.33
N ILE A 68 -11.90 6.99 18.19
CA ILE A 68 -13.06 6.11 18.05
C ILE A 68 -12.61 4.73 17.57
N LYS A 69 -13.31 3.69 17.99
CA LYS A 69 -13.06 2.30 17.59
C LYS A 69 -14.06 1.91 16.52
N ILE A 70 -13.65 2.02 15.27
CA ILE A 70 -14.49 1.72 14.11
C ILE A 70 -14.74 0.22 14.04
N LYS A 71 -16.00 -0.16 13.91
CA LYS A 71 -16.47 -1.53 13.68
C LYS A 71 -17.10 -1.71 12.29
N PHE A 72 -17.63 -0.63 11.74
CA PHE A 72 -18.12 -0.60 10.36
C PHE A 72 -17.66 0.69 9.70
N LEU A 73 -17.21 0.59 8.45
CA LEU A 73 -16.76 1.72 7.64
C LEU A 73 -17.47 1.66 6.28
N SER A 74 -18.06 2.77 5.87
CA SER A 74 -18.62 2.94 4.53
C SER A 74 -18.04 4.18 3.87
N PHE A 75 -17.72 4.12 2.59
CA PHE A 75 -17.26 5.28 1.81
C PHE A 75 -17.50 5.07 0.32
N GLU A 76 -17.34 6.14 -0.45
CA GLU A 76 -17.36 6.13 -1.90
C GLU A 76 -15.93 6.12 -2.44
N LEU A 77 -15.65 5.22 -3.40
CA LEU A 77 -14.36 5.09 -4.06
C LEU A 77 -14.52 5.32 -5.56
N THR A 78 -13.77 6.27 -6.12
CA THR A 78 -13.82 6.63 -7.54
C THR A 78 -12.42 6.61 -8.15
N PRO A 79 -12.13 5.82 -9.19
CA PRO A 79 -10.91 5.93 -9.98
C PRO A 79 -10.92 7.23 -10.80
N ILE A 80 -9.88 8.06 -10.67
CA ILE A 80 -9.82 9.39 -11.32
C ILE A 80 -8.76 9.49 -12.44
N LYS A 81 -7.87 8.49 -12.58
CA LYS A 81 -6.83 8.48 -13.62
C LYS A 81 -7.10 7.50 -14.77
N GLY A 82 -8.06 6.60 -14.63
CA GLY A 82 -8.38 5.57 -15.62
C GLY A 82 -9.24 4.47 -15.02
N ASP A 83 -9.46 3.40 -15.79
CA ASP A 83 -10.13 2.19 -15.32
C ASP A 83 -9.23 1.43 -14.33
N ALA A 84 -9.81 0.98 -13.22
CA ALA A 84 -9.10 0.26 -12.17
C ALA A 84 -9.43 -1.23 -12.22
N HIS A 85 -8.43 -2.09 -12.50
CA HIS A 85 -8.60 -3.54 -12.52
C HIS A 85 -8.10 -4.18 -11.23
N GLU A 86 -8.81 -5.23 -10.79
CA GLU A 86 -8.45 -6.00 -9.58
C GLU A 86 -8.22 -5.08 -8.37
N VAL A 87 -9.22 -4.25 -8.06
CA VAL A 87 -9.16 -3.32 -6.93
C VAL A 87 -9.31 -4.11 -5.65
N HIS A 88 -8.34 -3.97 -4.76
CA HIS A 88 -8.34 -4.58 -3.43
C HIS A 88 -8.25 -3.51 -2.35
N ILE A 89 -8.96 -3.73 -1.25
CA ILE A 89 -9.01 -2.81 -0.12
C ILE A 89 -8.66 -3.56 1.16
N ASP A 90 -7.54 -3.22 1.77
CA ASP A 90 -7.19 -3.67 3.12
C ASP A 90 -7.48 -2.56 4.13
N PRO A 91 -8.54 -2.72 4.95
CA PRO A 91 -8.92 -1.74 5.96
C PRO A 91 -8.10 -1.84 7.25
N GLY A 92 -7.18 -2.80 7.36
CA GLY A 92 -6.48 -3.14 8.59
C GLY A 92 -7.35 -3.98 9.54
N GLY A 93 -7.05 -3.92 10.85
CA GLY A 93 -7.86 -4.62 11.87
C GLY A 93 -7.74 -6.15 11.88
N ALA A 94 -6.68 -6.69 11.27
CA ALA A 94 -6.45 -8.13 11.16
C ALA A 94 -7.62 -8.89 10.51
N LEU A 95 -8.28 -8.25 9.54
CA LEU A 95 -9.23 -8.93 8.66
C LEU A 95 -8.48 -9.95 7.78
N PRO A 96 -8.96 -11.20 7.69
CA PRO A 96 -8.47 -12.17 6.71
C PRO A 96 -8.54 -11.61 5.28
N THR A 97 -7.55 -11.96 4.44
CA THR A 97 -7.43 -11.43 3.07
C THR A 97 -8.60 -11.80 2.16
N ASP A 98 -9.28 -12.90 2.45
CA ASP A 98 -10.48 -13.37 1.73
C ASP A 98 -11.76 -12.58 2.08
N GLU A 99 -11.70 -11.73 3.10
CA GLU A 99 -12.80 -10.85 3.51
C GLU A 99 -12.55 -9.39 3.10
N TRP A 100 -11.42 -9.10 2.44
CA TRP A 100 -11.10 -7.78 1.92
C TRP A 100 -12.02 -7.47 0.73
N PRO A 101 -12.64 -6.27 0.66
CA PRO A 101 -13.39 -5.88 -0.51
C PRO A 101 -12.53 -5.99 -1.77
N HIS A 102 -13.10 -6.63 -2.79
CA HIS A 102 -12.48 -6.86 -4.08
C HIS A 102 -13.45 -6.50 -5.19
N TYR A 103 -12.98 -5.71 -6.13
CA TYR A 103 -13.73 -5.30 -7.31
C TYR A 103 -12.89 -5.65 -8.55
N PRO A 104 -13.35 -6.58 -9.41
CA PRO A 104 -12.60 -6.95 -10.62
C PRO A 104 -12.34 -5.77 -11.56
N LEU A 105 -13.29 -4.84 -11.62
CA LEU A 105 -13.19 -3.63 -12.42
C LEU A 105 -14.04 -2.51 -11.80
N ILE A 106 -13.45 -1.33 -11.69
CA ILE A 106 -14.17 -0.06 -11.50
C ILE A 106 -13.80 0.86 -12.66
N LYS A 107 -14.77 1.30 -13.46
CA LYS A 107 -14.45 2.17 -14.61
C LYS A 107 -14.05 3.58 -14.16
N ALA A 108 -13.32 4.26 -15.03
CA ALA A 108 -12.90 5.64 -14.82
C ALA A 108 -14.11 6.54 -14.51
N ASN A 109 -14.04 7.25 -13.38
CA ASN A 109 -15.07 8.15 -12.87
C ASN A 109 -16.41 7.48 -12.48
N GLU A 110 -16.49 6.14 -12.47
CA GLU A 110 -17.59 5.45 -11.80
C GLU A 110 -17.29 5.33 -10.30
N THR A 111 -18.32 5.54 -9.47
CA THR A 111 -18.20 5.50 -8.02
C THR A 111 -18.74 4.19 -7.50
N GLU A 112 -17.90 3.46 -6.76
CA GLU A 112 -18.32 2.28 -6.01
C GLU A 112 -18.57 2.62 -4.55
N HIS A 113 -19.64 2.04 -4.00
CA HIS A 113 -19.91 2.10 -2.58
C HIS A 113 -19.19 0.95 -1.89
N VAL A 114 -18.26 1.29 -1.00
CA VAL A 114 -17.46 0.32 -0.24
C VAL A 114 -18.00 0.24 1.17
N GLU A 115 -18.36 -0.97 1.62
CA GLU A 115 -18.80 -1.26 2.98
C GLU A 115 -17.90 -2.32 3.59
N ILE A 116 -17.42 -2.07 4.81
CA ILE A 116 -16.46 -2.93 5.50
C ILE A 116 -16.90 -3.15 6.93
N THR A 117 -17.15 -4.41 7.29
CA THR A 117 -17.37 -4.81 8.68
C THR A 117 -16.07 -5.33 9.29
N LEU A 118 -15.56 -4.65 10.30
CA LEU A 118 -14.30 -4.95 10.97
C LEU A 118 -14.54 -5.95 12.12
N LYS A 119 -13.94 -7.14 12.02
CA LYS A 119 -13.97 -8.13 13.11
C LYS A 119 -13.24 -7.65 14.36
N ASN A 120 -12.08 -7.01 14.19
CA ASN A 120 -11.41 -6.30 15.26
C ASN A 120 -11.48 -4.80 15.00
N PRO A 121 -11.91 -3.99 15.97
CA PRO A 121 -12.05 -2.56 15.74
C PRO A 121 -10.73 -1.89 15.37
N VAL A 122 -10.79 -0.98 14.41
CA VAL A 122 -9.63 -0.14 14.03
C VAL A 122 -9.80 1.24 14.65
N ILE A 123 -8.69 1.82 15.13
CA ILE A 123 -8.71 3.11 15.80
C ILE A 123 -8.59 4.22 14.75
N ALA A 124 -9.58 5.10 14.69
CA ALA A 124 -9.46 6.37 13.98
C ALA A 124 -9.19 7.51 14.96
N TYR A 125 -8.44 8.50 14.48
CA TYR A 125 -7.97 9.63 15.27
C TYR A 125 -8.62 10.91 14.79
N LYS A 126 -8.98 11.80 15.72
CA LYS A 126 -9.56 13.09 15.37
C LYS A 126 -8.48 14.02 14.78
N GLU A 127 -8.72 14.52 13.58
CA GLU A 127 -7.93 15.53 12.89
C GLU A 127 -8.86 16.67 12.44
N GLY A 128 -8.91 17.75 13.23
CA GLY A 128 -9.82 18.87 12.97
C GLY A 128 -11.29 18.47 13.16
N GLU A 129 -12.08 18.58 12.08
CA GLU A 129 -13.51 18.21 12.06
C GLU A 129 -13.76 16.74 11.69
N TYR A 130 -12.72 15.98 11.34
CA TYR A 130 -12.83 14.61 10.85
C TYR A 130 -12.19 13.61 11.82
N TRP A 131 -12.61 12.35 11.72
CA TRP A 131 -11.85 11.22 12.21
C TRP A 131 -11.15 10.55 11.03
N THR A 132 -9.84 10.40 11.12
CA THR A 132 -9.03 9.87 10.03
C THR A 132 -8.63 8.44 10.30
N LEU A 133 -8.67 7.65 9.22
CA LEU A 133 -8.19 6.28 9.18
C LEU A 133 -7.35 6.10 7.91
N GLU A 134 -6.18 5.49 8.03
CA GLU A 134 -5.43 5.04 6.85
C GLU A 134 -5.82 3.61 6.50
N ILE A 135 -6.20 3.39 5.26
CA ILE A 135 -6.45 2.07 4.67
C ILE A 135 -5.51 1.87 3.49
N ARG A 136 -5.31 0.63 3.04
CA ARG A 136 -4.59 0.36 1.79
C ARG A 136 -5.59 0.08 0.68
N VAL A 137 -5.41 0.73 -0.46
CA VAL A 137 -6.16 0.48 -1.69
C VAL A 137 -5.15 0.29 -2.79
N TRP A 138 -5.31 -0.71 -3.63
CA TRP A 138 -4.46 -0.89 -4.81
C TRP A 138 -5.22 -1.57 -5.94
N CYS A 139 -4.75 -1.38 -7.16
CA CYS A 139 -5.21 -2.01 -8.39
C CYS A 139 -4.01 -2.33 -9.29
N GLU A 140 -4.26 -2.96 -10.44
CA GLU A 140 -3.19 -3.25 -11.39
C GLU A 140 -2.50 -1.97 -11.90
N GLU A 141 -3.21 -0.87 -12.03
CA GLU A 141 -2.73 0.41 -12.55
C GLU A 141 -2.03 1.29 -11.51
N SER A 142 -2.16 1.00 -10.21
CA SER A 142 -1.55 1.77 -9.12
C SER A 142 -0.24 1.17 -8.64
N SER A 143 0.48 1.92 -7.80
CA SER A 143 1.74 1.47 -7.23
C SER A 143 1.61 0.20 -6.38
N TRP A 144 2.65 -0.62 -6.40
CA TRP A 144 2.80 -1.83 -5.59
C TRP A 144 3.61 -1.60 -4.32
N ASP A 145 4.16 -0.39 -4.13
CA ASP A 145 4.81 0.01 -2.89
C ASP A 145 3.76 0.14 -1.78
N LEU A 146 3.96 -0.57 -0.67
CA LEU A 146 3.00 -0.65 0.44
C LEU A 146 2.68 0.71 1.07
N GLU A 147 3.63 1.66 1.05
CA GLU A 147 3.39 3.00 1.58
C GLU A 147 2.59 3.85 0.60
N GLU A 148 2.81 3.67 -0.70
CA GLU A 148 2.07 4.38 -1.76
C GLU A 148 0.64 3.86 -1.96
N GLN A 149 0.33 2.69 -1.41
CA GLN A 149 -1.02 2.12 -1.38
C GLN A 149 -1.93 2.75 -0.32
N ARG A 150 -1.37 3.48 0.65
CA ARG A 150 -2.15 4.03 1.76
C ARG A 150 -3.01 5.20 1.31
N ILE A 151 -4.30 5.17 1.60
CA ILE A 151 -5.22 6.29 1.43
C ILE A 151 -5.80 6.67 2.79
N LYS A 152 -5.80 7.97 3.08
CA LYS A 152 -6.44 8.51 4.27
C LYS A 152 -7.93 8.75 4.00
N VAL A 153 -8.77 8.08 4.79
CA VAL A 153 -10.22 8.22 4.78
C VAL A 153 -10.62 9.26 5.82
N TYR A 154 -11.39 10.27 5.41
CA TYR A 154 -11.84 11.37 6.27
C TYR A 154 -13.30 11.17 6.66
N ILE A 155 -13.53 10.67 7.87
CA ILE A 155 -14.87 10.31 8.36
C ILE A 155 -15.47 11.54 9.04
N LYS A 156 -16.53 12.08 8.43
CA LYS A 156 -17.23 13.26 8.96
C LYS A 156 -18.31 12.87 9.98
N ASN A 157 -19.03 11.80 9.68
CA ASN A 157 -20.15 11.33 10.49
C ASN A 157 -19.83 9.94 11.03
N TRP A 158 -19.92 9.77 12.34
CA TRP A 158 -19.90 8.45 12.96
C TRP A 158 -21.08 8.29 13.92
N TYR A 159 -21.53 7.05 14.06
CA TYR A 159 -22.65 6.70 14.92
C TYR A 159 -22.23 5.60 15.90
N PRO A 160 -22.84 5.52 17.09
CA PRO A 160 -22.59 4.43 18.03
C PRO A 160 -22.91 3.08 17.40
N TYR A 161 -22.03 2.09 17.58
CA TYR A 161 -22.32 0.69 17.24
C TYR A 161 -23.24 0.10 18.32
N SER A 162 -24.52 -0.08 18.00
CA SER A 162 -25.54 -0.60 18.95
C SER A 162 -25.62 -2.12 18.95
#